data_AF-A0A935PVP7-F1
#
_entry.id   AF-A0A935PVP7-F1
#
_cell.length_a   1.000
_cell.length_b   1.000
_cell.length_c   1.000
_cell.angle_alpha   90.00
_cell.angle_beta   90.00
_cell.angle_gamma   90.00
#
_symmetry.space_group_name_H-M   'P 1'
#
loop_
_entity.id
_entity.type
_entity.pdbx_description
1 polymer ?
#
loop_
_entity_poly.entity_id
_entity_poly.type
_entity_poly.pdbx_seq_one_letter_code
_entity_poly.pdbx_strand_id
1 'polypeptide(L)'
;MEKWITRGAAAIVAAGSTAMFWTFGIFLAVPWRESRMLSLNAVELQVLGIPLVGGLLVAWGALHILALADRQENAGLYRSLCVALVIGSLLAVYGGMSWSSARIA
;
A
#
# COMPACT_ATOMS: atom_id res chain seq x y z
N MET A 1 19.50 -11.60 15.02
CA MET A 1 19.65 -11.00 13.67
C MET A 1 20.10 -9.56 13.83
N GLU A 2 20.94 -9.06 12.92
CA GLU A 2 21.36 -7.66 12.93
C GLU A 2 20.16 -6.76 12.57
N LYS A 3 19.90 -5.72 13.38
CA LYS A 3 18.68 -4.88 13.25
C LYS A 3 18.55 -4.23 11.88
N TRP A 4 19.68 -3.88 11.25
CA TRP A 4 19.69 -3.33 9.89
C TRP A 4 19.13 -4.30 8.86
N ILE A 5 19.39 -5.60 9.01
CA ILE A 5 18.85 -6.64 8.10
C ILE A 5 17.33 -6.75 8.30
N THR A 6 16.85 -6.74 9.54
CA THR A 6 15.40 -6.81 9.84
C THR A 6 14.66 -5.57 9.31
N ARG A 7 15.24 -4.38 9.48
CA ARG A 7 14.69 -3.13 8.90
C ARG A 7 14.70 -3.16 7.37
N GLY A 8 15.77 -3.68 6.75
CA GLY A 8 15.83 -3.86 5.30
C GLY A 8 14.75 -4.79 4.77
N ALA A 9 14.54 -5.93 5.44
CA ALA A 9 13.44 -6.85 5.12
C ALA A 9 12.06 -6.17 5.25
N ALA A 10 11.83 -5.42 6.33
CA ALA A 10 10.60 -4.66 6.50
C ALA A 10 10.39 -3.63 5.38
N ALA A 11 11.44 -2.94 4.95
CA ALA A 11 11.38 -1.95 3.87
C ALA A 11 11.02 -2.58 2.52
N ILE A 12 11.58 -3.75 2.20
CA ILE A 12 11.25 -4.48 0.95
C ILE A 12 9.78 -4.93 0.97
N VAL A 13 9.30 -5.47 2.09
CA VAL A 13 7.90 -5.89 2.24
C VAL A 13 6.97 -4.67 2.15
N ALA A 14 7.33 -3.55 2.78
CA ALA A 14 6.61 -2.29 2.66
C ALA A 14 6.54 -1.76 1.20
N ALA A 15 7.63 -1.90 0.45
CA ALA A 15 7.66 -1.54 -0.97
C ALA A 15 6.70 -2.42 -1.79
N GLY A 16 6.64 -3.73 -1.52
CA GLY A 16 5.68 -4.64 -2.13
C GLY A 16 4.21 -4.25 -1.86
N SER A 17 3.90 -3.88 -0.61
CA SER A 17 2.59 -3.34 -0.25
C SER A 17 2.27 -2.04 -1.00
N THR A 18 3.25 -1.13 -1.10
CA THR A 18 3.11 0.14 -1.82
C THR A 18 2.81 -0.08 -3.31
N ALA A 19 3.45 -1.07 -3.95
CA ALA A 19 3.18 -1.44 -5.33
C ALA A 19 1.75 -2.00 -5.53
N MET A 20 1.24 -2.77 -4.56
CA MET A 20 -0.15 -3.24 -4.57
C MET A 20 -1.14 -2.07 -4.46
N PHE A 21 -0.88 -1.10 -3.58
CA PHE A 21 -1.71 0.10 -3.46
C PHE A 21 -1.67 0.98 -4.72
N TRP A 22 -0.52 1.10 -5.37
CA TRP A 22 -0.43 1.76 -6.67
C TRP A 22 -1.27 1.05 -7.73
N THR A 23 -1.21 -0.28 -7.78
CA THR A 23 -2.02 -1.11 -8.69
C THR A 23 -3.52 -0.94 -8.42
N PHE A 24 -3.92 -0.93 -7.14
CA PHE A 24 -5.28 -0.60 -6.75
C PHE A 24 -5.69 0.78 -7.27
N GLY A 25 -4.85 1.80 -7.09
CA GLY A 25 -5.08 3.15 -7.62
C GLY A 25 -5.28 3.19 -9.13
N ILE A 26 -4.50 2.43 -9.90
CA ILE A 26 -4.65 2.32 -11.36
C ILE A 26 -6.06 1.90 -11.74
N PHE A 27 -6.54 0.81 -11.13
CA PHE A 27 -7.84 0.23 -11.47
C PHE A 27 -9.00 1.02 -10.86
N LEU A 28 -8.77 1.71 -9.75
CA LEU A 28 -9.76 2.56 -9.10
C LEU A 28 -10.14 3.78 -9.95
N ALA A 29 -9.21 4.29 -10.76
CA ALA A 29 -9.38 5.53 -11.51
C ALA A 29 -10.63 5.57 -12.39
N VAL A 30 -10.91 4.47 -13.13
CA VAL A 30 -12.03 4.38 -14.07
C VAL A 30 -13.39 4.41 -13.36
N PRO A 31 -13.71 3.47 -12.44
CA PRO A 31 -15.02 3.47 -11.79
C PRO A 31 -15.23 4.68 -10.88
N TRP A 32 -14.14 5.26 -10.34
CA TRP A 32 -14.19 6.53 -9.61
C TRP A 32 -14.64 7.69 -10.50
N ARG A 33 -14.01 7.84 -11.68
CA ARG A 33 -14.35 8.89 -12.66
C ARG A 33 -15.77 8.75 -13.17
N GLU A 34 -16.22 7.52 -13.44
CA GLU A 34 -17.56 7.23 -13.94
C GLU A 34 -18.64 7.25 -12.85
N SER A 35 -18.31 7.57 -11.59
CA SER A 35 -19.24 7.58 -10.46
C SER A 35 -20.01 6.26 -10.27
N ARG A 36 -19.41 5.14 -10.70
CA ARG A 36 -20.03 3.81 -10.72
C ARG A 36 -19.47 2.83 -9.69
N MET A 37 -18.78 3.34 -8.66
CA MET A 37 -18.16 2.55 -7.59
C MET A 37 -19.14 1.58 -6.88
N LEU A 38 -20.44 1.88 -6.88
CA LEU A 38 -21.48 1.03 -6.28
C LEU A 38 -22.10 0.01 -7.25
N SER A 39 -21.69 0.03 -8.51
CA SER A 39 -22.23 -0.81 -9.60
C SER A 39 -21.12 -1.64 -10.27
N LEU A 40 -20.13 -2.06 -9.50
CA LEU A 40 -19.03 -2.91 -9.98
C LEU A 40 -19.52 -4.34 -10.20
N ASN A 41 -19.07 -4.97 -11.29
CA ASN A 41 -19.27 -6.40 -11.49
C ASN A 41 -18.27 -7.22 -10.65
N ALA A 42 -18.44 -8.56 -10.64
CA ALA A 42 -17.61 -9.45 -9.85
C ALA A 42 -16.11 -9.41 -10.24
N VAL A 43 -15.80 -9.22 -11.52
CA VAL A 43 -14.41 -9.14 -12.01
C VAL A 43 -13.76 -7.83 -11.55
N GLU A 44 -14.45 -6.71 -11.69
CA GLU A 44 -13.96 -5.41 -11.22
C GLU A 44 -13.74 -5.40 -9.70
N LEU A 45 -14.65 -6.04 -8.96
CA LEU A 45 -14.51 -6.20 -7.52
C LEU A 45 -13.26 -7.02 -7.16
N GLN A 46 -12.93 -8.07 -7.91
CA GLN A 46 -11.69 -8.84 -7.70
C GLN A 46 -10.45 -8.04 -8.08
N VAL A 47 -10.47 -7.35 -9.21
CA VAL A 47 -9.35 -6.53 -9.71
C VAL A 47 -9.02 -5.38 -8.76
N LEU A 48 -10.01 -4.81 -8.06
CA LEU A 48 -9.81 -3.83 -7.00
C LEU A 48 -9.51 -4.47 -5.64
N GLY A 49 -10.25 -5.51 -5.28
CA GLY A 49 -10.21 -6.14 -3.97
C GLY A 49 -8.90 -6.87 -3.70
N ILE A 50 -8.36 -7.61 -4.67
CA ILE A 50 -7.11 -8.36 -4.51
C ILE A 50 -5.92 -7.46 -4.18
N PRO A 51 -5.62 -6.38 -4.94
CA PRO A 51 -4.51 -5.50 -4.59
C PRO A 51 -4.77 -4.72 -3.30
N LEU A 52 -6.01 -4.37 -2.99
CA LEU A 52 -6.34 -3.71 -1.72
C LEU A 52 -6.08 -4.63 -0.51
N VAL A 53 -6.67 -5.82 -0.51
CA VAL A 53 -6.53 -6.80 0.59
C VAL A 53 -5.10 -7.31 0.67
N GLY A 54 -4.49 -7.66 -0.47
CA GLY A 54 -3.10 -8.07 -0.55
C GLY A 54 -2.15 -6.96 -0.04
N GLY A 55 -2.35 -5.72 -0.47
CA GLY A 55 -1.60 -4.56 0.01
C GLY A 55 -1.68 -4.39 1.52
N LEU A 56 -2.87 -4.53 2.11
CA LEU A 56 -3.08 -4.46 3.56
C LEU A 56 -2.39 -5.60 4.32
N LEU A 57 -2.50 -6.84 3.83
CA LEU A 57 -1.83 -8.00 4.45
C LEU A 57 -0.31 -7.85 4.41
N VAL A 58 0.23 -7.40 3.29
CA VAL A 58 1.68 -7.16 3.13
C VAL A 58 2.13 -5.97 3.99
N ALA A 59 1.35 -4.89 4.09
CA ALA A 59 1.63 -3.77 4.99
C ALA A 59 1.68 -4.23 6.45
N TRP A 60 0.73 -5.07 6.87
CA TRP A 60 0.73 -5.65 8.20
C TRP A 60 1.99 -6.49 8.44
N GLY A 61 2.39 -7.32 7.48
CA GLY A 61 3.64 -8.07 7.55
C GLY A 61 4.87 -7.16 7.72
N ALA A 62 4.95 -6.07 6.95
CA ALA A 62 6.04 -5.09 7.08
C ALA A 62 6.07 -4.44 8.47
N LEU A 63 4.91 -4.02 8.98
CA LEU A 63 4.77 -3.43 10.32
C LEU A 63 5.11 -4.41 11.43
N HIS A 64 4.79 -5.70 11.26
CA HIS A 64 5.13 -6.73 12.21
C HIS A 64 6.65 -6.95 12.28
N ILE A 65 7.32 -7.06 11.14
CA ILE A 65 8.80 -7.17 11.06
C ILE A 65 9.46 -5.93 11.68
N LEU A 66 8.93 -4.74 11.37
CA LEU A 66 9.46 -3.49 11.91
C LEU A 66 9.26 -3.38 13.43
N ALA A 67 8.12 -3.85 13.94
CA ALA A 67 7.85 -3.87 15.38
C ALA A 67 8.84 -4.75 16.14
N LEU A 68 9.28 -5.87 15.56
CA LEU A 68 10.31 -6.74 16.14
C LEU A 68 11.68 -6.05 16.22
N ALA A 69 11.98 -5.12 15.31
CA ALA A 69 13.25 -4.40 15.29
C ALA A 69 13.29 -3.22 16.26
N ASP A 70 12.22 -2.41 16.31
CA ASP A 70 12.31 -1.04 16.84
C ASP A 70 11.31 -0.69 17.95
N ARG A 71 10.26 -1.49 18.19
CA ARG A 71 9.16 -1.08 19.07
C ARG A 71 9.58 -0.88 20.53
N GLN A 72 10.50 -1.69 21.04
CA GLN A 72 10.93 -1.64 22.44
C GLN A 72 12.07 -0.64 22.69
N GLU A 73 12.96 -0.46 21.72
CA GLU A 73 14.16 0.37 21.91
C GLU A 73 14.02 1.78 21.33
N ASN A 74 13.27 1.96 20.24
CA ASN A 74 13.10 3.24 19.58
C ASN A 74 11.67 3.41 19.06
N ALA A 75 10.74 3.57 20.02
CA ALA A 75 9.32 3.76 19.74
C ALA A 75 9.03 4.99 18.85
N GLY A 76 9.88 6.02 18.91
CA GLY A 76 9.77 7.20 18.05
C GLY A 76 10.01 6.87 16.57
N LEU A 77 11.11 6.18 16.28
CA LEU A 77 11.45 5.74 14.92
C LEU A 77 10.42 4.76 14.35
N TYR A 78 9.94 3.83 15.18
CA TYR A 78 8.84 2.93 14.79
C TYR A 78 7.60 3.73 14.36
N ARG A 79 7.16 4.70 15.17
CA ARG A 79 5.98 5.53 14.84
C ARG A 79 6.20 6.35 13.57
N SER A 80 7.38 6.96 13.39
CA SER A 80 7.67 7.74 12.19
C SER A 80 7.64 6.88 10.93
N LEU A 81 8.13 5.65 10.99
CA LEU A 81 8.10 4.71 9.86
C LEU A 81 6.68 4.20 9.58
N CYS A 82 5.86 3.95 10.60
CA CYS A 82 4.44 3.65 10.40
C CYS A 82 3.72 4.79 9.68
N VAL A 83 3.93 6.03 10.13
CA VAL A 83 3.35 7.22 9.48
C VAL A 83 3.86 7.36 8.04
N ALA A 84 5.15 7.17 7.81
CA ALA A 84 5.75 7.19 6.48
C ALA A 84 5.12 6.14 5.56
N LEU A 85 4.86 4.92 6.06
CA LEU A 85 4.19 3.86 5.30
C LEU A 85 2.75 4.25 4.93
N VAL A 86 1.99 4.85 5.86
CA VAL A 86 0.62 5.31 5.59
C VAL A 86 0.64 6.40 4.51
N ILE A 87 1.50 7.41 4.66
CA ILE A 87 1.64 8.49 3.67
C ILE A 87 2.07 7.90 2.31
N GLY A 88 3.06 7.02 2.29
CA GLY A 88 3.54 6.35 1.07
C GLY A 88 2.45 5.54 0.39
N SER A 89 1.62 4.84 1.16
CA SER A 89 0.49 4.06 0.64
C SER A 89 -0.57 4.97 0.00
N LEU A 90 -0.93 6.08 0.64
CA LEU A 90 -1.87 7.05 0.09
C LEU A 90 -1.32 7.70 -1.19
N LEU A 91 -0.05 8.09 -1.19
CA LEU A 91 0.63 8.63 -2.37
C LEU A 91 0.70 7.61 -3.51
N ALA A 92 0.88 6.32 -3.19
CA ALA A 92 0.88 5.26 -4.18
C ALA A 92 -0.50 5.10 -4.85
N VAL A 93 -1.59 5.06 -4.06
CA VAL A 93 -2.96 5.04 -4.61
C VAL A 93 -3.19 6.26 -5.51
N TYR A 94 -2.88 7.45 -5.02
CA TYR A 94 -3.03 8.69 -5.79
C TYR A 94 -2.19 8.67 -7.08
N GLY A 95 -0.93 8.23 -6.99
CA GLY A 95 -0.04 8.07 -8.13
C GLY A 95 -0.60 7.11 -9.18
N GLY A 96 -1.16 5.98 -8.76
CA GLY A 96 -1.83 5.03 -9.65
C GLY A 96 -3.04 5.66 -10.35
N MET A 97 -3.88 6.37 -9.59
CA MET A 97 -5.04 7.08 -10.16
C MET A 97 -4.62 8.16 -11.16
N SER A 98 -3.60 8.96 -10.83
CA SER A 98 -3.06 10.00 -11.71
C SER A 98 -2.47 9.42 -13.00
N TRP A 99 -1.82 8.26 -12.93
CA TRP A 99 -1.20 7.61 -14.06
C TRP A 99 -2.24 7.09 -15.05
N SER A 100 -3.32 6.48 -14.54
CA SER A 100 -4.45 6.00 -15.34
C SER A 100 -5.23 7.16 -15.95
N SER A 101 -5.58 8.18 -15.15
CA SER A 101 -6.34 9.34 -15.65
C SER A 101 -5.60 10.08 -16.77
N ALA A 102 -4.27 10.18 -16.71
CA ALA A 102 -3.46 10.77 -17.78
C ALA A 102 -3.45 9.96 -19.10
N ARG A 103 -3.88 8.69 -19.08
CA ARG A 103 -3.88 7.78 -20.25
C ARG A 103 -5.28 7.42 -20.75
N ILE A 104 -6.30 7.75 -19.98
CA ILE A 104 -7.72 7.59 -20.36
C ILE A 104 -8.26 8.88 -21.02
N ALA A 105 -7.46 9.97 -21.01
CA ALA A 105 -7.75 11.23 -21.70
C ALA A 105 -7.70 11.10 -23.23
#